data_AF-A0A0B0SBT4-F1
#
_entry.id   AF-A0A0B0SBT4-F1
#
_cell.length_a   1.000
_cell.length_b   1.000
_cell.length_c   1.000
_cell.angle_alpha   90.00
_cell.angle_beta   90.00
_cell.angle_gamma   90.00
#
_symmetry.space_group_name_H-M   'P 1'
#
loop_
_entity.id
_entity.type
_entity.pdbx_description
1 polymer ?
#
loop_
_entity_poly.entity_id
_entity_poly.type
_entity_poly.pdbx_seq_one_letter_code
_entity_poly.pdbx_strand_id
1 'polypeptide(L)'
;MRRWLAALALLPWVLAQSLLVPPEAKAGTPLTLEGRDLPEGRYPLVVEGPTGPKTLEVVPEGGSFRLSFTPETPGEYRVRLSLPSGALEGRFVALGQAPTLTEEGLLLPSGLYPLPKGPWVGPLVQGERVYLAQGLLVLELGFNGEARFHFAPAKVVALRPGPEALLEGERVLSIPFPPRPFEGSAEDLKALRPLLEALNPPKPWPYFAYWALDPKNLSPEDLEAYRQDLLARGHRPELPFAFAPVLALAEAAKGLSGKEPEKARLLTETLLRTSPLFPGSLAFFQERAEALEAQGLPAQALRLREAVAVLKGWLPPSLEGLPEALWVLALTYLALLAYLVLFYLPPQLRDLRALGGFWGGFLRHPLLRLRHLSLAYASFGERLLALLLLVLLGASWLLYGLDQRARSLLFAPPLDRGTLRTQAAQDWLRSLPPTPETKALLGYALLPEAPKEAKTLLGESSLPFALALRGEEEALAEAYRKAPLEGPIRTALGLGTDLWGAREAGPSARTLYSVLLRVEFGRFLEDPWRTFLALPLPLAERLKPWAFLGYALLLLYHLLAFLLPRRKGNVPPTYALAVRLLVPGSTGFAAGLGVFLLLLAAWGLLRLLQGEGPGPILLAYTLHLLGLGLSLRRS
;
A
#
# COMPACT_ATOMS: atom_id res chain seq x y z
N MET A 1 34.96 -81.21 62.27
CA MET A 1 34.46 -80.27 61.23
C MET A 1 34.45 -78.86 61.80
N ARG A 2 35.03 -77.90 61.05
CA ARG A 2 34.74 -76.44 60.97
C ARG A 2 34.26 -75.74 62.28
N ARG A 3 35.04 -74.87 62.92
CA ARG A 3 35.40 -73.48 62.53
C ARG A 3 34.19 -72.58 62.21
N TRP A 4 34.27 -71.32 62.68
CA TRP A 4 33.50 -70.11 62.32
C TRP A 4 32.13 -70.01 63.04
N LEU A 5 31.73 -68.95 63.76
CA LEU A 5 32.09 -67.54 63.71
C LEU A 5 32.03 -66.87 65.09
N ALA A 6 33.08 -66.10 65.36
CA ALA A 6 33.12 -64.99 66.28
C ALA A 6 32.59 -63.70 65.62
N ALA A 7 32.38 -62.69 66.46
CA ALA A 7 32.36 -61.26 66.17
C ALA A 7 31.10 -60.68 65.51
N LEU A 8 30.13 -60.32 66.35
CA LEU A 8 29.17 -59.25 66.06
C LEU A 8 28.61 -58.69 67.37
N ALA A 9 29.31 -57.73 67.96
CA ALA A 9 28.77 -56.64 68.78
C ALA A 9 29.94 -55.97 69.51
N LEU A 10 30.60 -55.03 68.83
CA LEU A 10 31.34 -53.86 69.35
C LEU A 10 32.10 -53.24 68.16
N LEU A 11 31.34 -52.81 67.15
CA LEU A 11 31.83 -51.83 66.18
C LEU A 11 31.64 -50.46 66.84
N PRO A 12 32.69 -49.64 67.02
CA PRO A 12 32.48 -48.24 67.32
C PRO A 12 31.73 -47.65 66.13
N TRP A 13 30.60 -47.00 66.39
CA TRP A 13 29.99 -46.10 65.43
C TRP A 13 31.03 -45.04 65.08
N VAL A 14 31.71 -45.21 63.95
CA VAL A 14 32.43 -44.11 63.31
C VAL A 14 31.35 -43.21 62.76
N LEU A 15 30.94 -42.21 63.56
CA LEU A 15 30.14 -41.09 63.07
C LEU A 15 30.97 -40.41 61.98
N ALA A 16 30.57 -40.62 60.73
CA ALA A 16 31.26 -40.05 59.58
C ALA A 16 30.98 -38.54 59.57
N GLN A 17 32.01 -37.74 59.82
CA GLN A 17 31.97 -36.29 59.72
C GLN A 17 31.37 -35.89 58.37
N SER A 18 30.33 -35.06 58.37
CA SER A 18 29.63 -34.69 57.14
C SER A 18 29.37 -33.18 57.06
N LEU A 19 29.51 -32.66 55.85
CA LEU A 19 29.16 -31.31 55.47
C LEU A 19 27.96 -31.39 54.53
N LEU A 20 26.80 -30.92 54.98
CA LEU A 20 25.57 -30.88 54.21
C LEU A 20 25.46 -29.52 53.52
N VAL A 21 25.54 -29.58 52.21
CA VAL A 21 25.37 -28.43 51.31
C VAL A 21 24.21 -28.76 50.38
N PRO A 22 23.16 -27.92 50.29
CA PRO A 22 22.09 -28.13 49.33
C PRO A 22 22.65 -28.09 47.90
N PRO A 23 22.21 -28.95 46.98
CA PRO A 23 22.78 -29.03 45.63
C PRO A 23 22.51 -27.77 44.77
N GLU A 24 21.42 -27.05 45.06
CA GLU A 24 21.00 -25.84 44.36
C GLU A 24 20.61 -24.74 45.37
N ALA A 25 20.95 -23.50 45.05
CA ALA A 25 20.55 -22.31 45.80
C ALA A 25 20.15 -21.19 44.83
N LYS A 26 19.41 -20.16 45.29
CA LYS A 26 19.17 -18.95 44.47
C LYS A 26 20.11 -17.85 44.92
N ALA A 27 20.78 -17.19 43.97
CA ALA A 27 21.60 -16.01 44.25
C ALA A 27 20.75 -14.93 44.95
N GLY A 28 21.30 -14.31 46.00
CA GLY A 28 20.61 -13.31 46.83
C GLY A 28 19.69 -13.89 47.92
N THR A 29 19.48 -15.20 47.99
CA THR A 29 18.70 -15.84 49.07
C THR A 29 19.59 -16.58 50.07
N PRO A 30 19.33 -16.49 51.38
CA PRO A 30 20.12 -17.20 52.38
C PRO A 30 19.91 -18.71 52.27
N LEU A 31 21.01 -19.47 52.22
CA LEU A 31 21.02 -20.92 52.31
C LEU A 31 21.71 -21.35 53.62
N THR A 32 21.32 -22.50 54.15
CA THR A 32 21.90 -23.03 55.39
C THR A 32 22.97 -24.06 55.04
N LEU A 33 24.20 -23.82 55.50
CA LEU A 33 25.30 -24.78 55.51
C LEU A 33 25.31 -25.48 56.87
N GLU A 34 25.22 -26.82 56.88
CA GLU A 34 25.26 -27.60 58.12
C GLU A 34 26.48 -28.51 58.16
N GLY A 35 27.14 -28.60 59.31
CA GLY A 35 28.13 -29.63 59.61
C GLY A 35 27.66 -30.51 60.76
N ARG A 36 27.89 -31.82 60.67
CA ARG A 36 27.50 -32.80 61.70
C ARG A 36 28.67 -33.69 62.09
N ASP A 37 28.65 -34.12 63.34
CA ASP A 37 29.61 -35.03 63.97
C ASP A 37 31.06 -34.51 63.94
N LEU A 38 31.22 -33.19 64.10
CA LEU A 38 32.51 -32.49 64.01
C LEU A 38 33.22 -32.43 65.38
N PRO A 39 34.56 -32.44 65.42
CA PRO A 39 35.32 -32.20 66.64
C PRO A 39 35.07 -30.78 67.17
N GLU A 40 35.21 -30.59 68.48
CA GLU A 40 35.12 -29.28 69.12
C GLU A 40 36.36 -28.43 68.77
N GLY A 41 36.16 -27.20 68.30
CA GLY A 41 37.25 -26.32 67.89
C GLY A 41 36.81 -25.16 66.99
N ARG A 42 37.76 -24.35 66.55
CA ARG A 42 37.53 -23.30 65.55
C ARG A 42 38.13 -23.74 64.22
N TYR A 43 37.28 -23.84 63.20
CA TYR A 43 37.71 -24.31 61.88
C TYR A 43 37.39 -23.29 60.79
N PRO A 44 38.31 -23.04 59.85
CA PRO A 44 38.04 -22.19 58.71
C PRO A 44 37.18 -22.94 57.68
N LEU A 45 36.04 -22.34 57.33
CA LEU A 45 35.19 -22.72 56.23
C LEU A 45 35.46 -21.77 55.06
N VAL A 46 36.10 -22.27 54.01
CA VAL A 46 36.37 -21.49 52.80
C VAL A 46 35.26 -21.74 51.80
N VAL A 47 34.57 -20.69 51.40
CA VAL A 47 33.58 -20.71 50.32
C VAL A 47 34.22 -20.06 49.09
N GLU A 48 34.62 -20.87 48.12
CA GLU A 48 35.15 -20.43 46.84
C GLU A 48 33.99 -20.26 45.85
N GLY A 49 33.73 -19.02 45.45
CA GLY A 49 32.72 -18.68 44.45
C GLY A 49 33.27 -17.84 43.30
N PRO A 50 32.41 -17.43 42.34
CA PRO A 50 32.82 -16.65 41.17
C PRO A 50 33.49 -15.30 41.49
N THR A 51 33.25 -14.74 42.67
CA THR A 51 33.83 -13.47 43.15
C THR A 51 35.11 -13.65 43.96
N GLY A 52 35.57 -14.88 44.18
CA GLY A 52 36.76 -15.23 44.96
C GLY A 52 36.46 -16.00 46.26
N PRO A 53 37.51 -16.43 46.99
CA PRO A 53 37.37 -17.18 48.23
C PRO A 53 36.93 -16.26 49.39
N LYS A 54 35.90 -16.68 50.13
CA LYS A 54 35.46 -16.05 51.38
C LYS A 54 35.66 -17.03 52.52
N THR A 55 36.51 -16.67 53.48
CA THR A 55 36.76 -17.49 54.67
C THR A 55 35.80 -17.08 55.78
N LEU A 56 35.04 -18.04 56.29
CA LEU A 56 34.13 -17.89 57.41
C LEU A 56 34.65 -18.76 58.56
N GLU A 57 34.61 -18.24 59.78
CA GLU A 57 34.96 -19.05 60.96
C GLU A 57 33.73 -19.79 61.46
N VAL A 58 33.91 -21.09 61.74
CA VAL A 58 32.84 -21.95 62.25
C VAL A 58 33.26 -22.52 63.60
N VAL A 59 32.35 -22.42 64.57
CA VAL A 59 32.47 -23.01 65.91
C VAL A 59 31.34 -24.04 66.04
N PRO A 60 31.63 -25.35 65.99
CA PRO A 60 30.65 -26.37 66.26
C PRO A 60 30.20 -26.29 67.73
N GLU A 61 28.91 -26.35 68.00
CA GLU A 61 28.34 -26.48 69.34
C GLU A 61 27.68 -27.85 69.45
N GLY A 62 28.18 -28.71 70.36
CA GLY A 62 27.66 -30.07 70.53
C GLY A 62 27.92 -30.94 69.30
N GLY A 63 29.06 -30.75 68.64
CA GLY A 63 29.46 -31.50 67.43
C GLY A 63 28.75 -31.12 66.14
N SER A 64 28.00 -30.00 66.08
CA SER A 64 27.33 -29.54 64.87
C SER A 64 27.37 -28.02 64.70
N PHE A 65 27.22 -27.53 63.47
CA PHE A 65 27.02 -26.10 63.22
C PHE A 65 25.93 -25.87 62.18
N ARG A 66 25.30 -24.69 62.23
CA ARG A 66 24.42 -24.15 61.19
C ARG A 66 24.82 -22.73 60.87
N LEU A 67 25.24 -22.50 59.63
CA LEU A 67 25.66 -21.18 59.16
C LEU A 67 24.76 -20.73 58.01
N SER A 68 24.23 -19.52 58.10
CA SER A 68 23.48 -18.90 56.99
C SER A 68 24.47 -18.21 56.04
N PHE A 69 24.49 -18.64 54.78
CA PHE A 69 25.31 -18.04 53.72
C PHE A 69 24.42 -17.58 52.57
N THR A 70 24.63 -16.35 52.10
CA THR A 70 23.90 -15.82 50.94
C THR A 70 24.86 -15.76 49.76
N PRO A 71 24.66 -16.55 48.69
CA PRO A 71 25.48 -16.47 47.49
C PRO A 71 25.12 -15.19 46.74
N GLU A 72 26.09 -14.29 46.57
CA GLU A 72 25.88 -12.97 45.97
C GLU A 72 25.78 -13.04 44.44
N THR A 73 26.47 -13.98 43.80
CA THR A 73 26.54 -14.13 42.35
C THR A 73 26.07 -15.53 41.91
N PRO A 74 25.46 -15.65 40.72
CA PRO A 74 25.14 -16.96 40.16
C PRO A 74 26.43 -17.71 39.77
N GLY A 75 26.47 -19.03 39.98
CA GLY A 75 27.62 -19.87 39.61
C GLY A 75 27.84 -21.07 40.52
N GLU A 76 28.88 -21.86 40.23
CA GLU A 76 29.29 -22.99 41.08
C GLU A 76 30.07 -22.47 42.29
N TYR A 77 29.69 -22.91 43.49
CA TYR A 77 30.36 -22.63 44.73
C TYR A 77 30.94 -23.91 45.31
N ARG A 78 32.22 -23.88 45.68
CA ARG A 78 32.90 -24.95 46.40
C ARG A 78 33.07 -24.56 47.85
N VAL A 79 32.53 -25.38 48.75
CA VAL A 79 32.62 -25.17 50.19
C VAL A 79 33.64 -26.17 50.73
N ARG A 80 34.70 -25.69 51.38
CA ARG A 80 35.75 -26.52 51.96
C ARG A 80 35.91 -26.20 53.44
N LEU A 81 35.64 -27.19 54.29
CA LEU A 81 35.88 -27.13 55.73
C LEU A 81 37.19 -27.86 56.05
N SER A 82 38.14 -27.16 56.65
CA SER A 82 39.44 -27.77 57.01
C SER A 82 39.42 -28.29 58.45
N LEU A 83 39.41 -29.62 58.61
CA LEU A 83 39.46 -30.30 59.92
C LEU A 83 40.81 -31.01 60.13
N PRO A 84 41.20 -31.33 61.38
CA PRO A 84 42.42 -32.08 61.68
C PRO A 84 42.43 -33.49 61.08
N SER A 85 41.24 -34.07 60.86
CA SER A 85 40.99 -35.39 60.27
C SER A 85 41.00 -35.41 58.73
N GLY A 86 41.06 -34.25 58.08
CA GLY A 86 40.94 -34.11 56.63
C GLY A 86 39.96 -32.99 56.23
N ALA A 87 40.04 -32.53 54.98
CA ALA A 87 39.10 -31.51 54.49
C ALA A 87 37.78 -32.15 54.04
N LEU A 88 36.66 -31.59 54.49
CA LEU A 88 35.33 -31.91 53.96
C LEU A 88 34.98 -30.92 52.86
N GLU A 89 34.48 -31.43 51.73
CA GLU A 89 34.11 -30.62 50.58
C GLU A 89 32.66 -30.84 50.19
N GLY A 90 31.97 -29.76 49.86
CA GLY A 90 30.64 -29.76 49.28
C GLY A 90 30.57 -28.78 48.10
N ARG A 91 29.59 -28.98 47.21
CA ARG A 91 29.37 -28.11 46.05
C ARG A 91 27.90 -27.78 45.91
N PHE A 92 27.62 -26.55 45.49
CA PHE A 92 26.28 -26.15 45.12
C PHE A 92 26.31 -25.17 43.96
N VAL A 93 25.21 -25.13 43.19
CA VAL A 93 25.05 -24.17 42.10
C VAL A 93 24.06 -23.09 42.55
N ALA A 94 24.51 -21.84 42.56
CA ALA A 94 23.64 -20.69 42.75
C ALA A 94 23.00 -20.30 41.41
N LEU A 95 21.69 -20.51 41.29
CA LEU A 95 20.89 -20.09 40.15
C LEU A 95 20.62 -18.58 40.21
N GLY A 96 20.74 -17.89 39.08
CA GLY A 96 20.44 -16.47 38.99
C GLY A 96 18.95 -16.16 39.18
N GLN A 97 18.65 -14.91 39.56
CA GLN A 97 17.29 -14.41 39.58
C GLN A 97 16.73 -14.41 38.15
N ALA A 98 15.50 -14.91 37.98
CA ALA A 98 14.85 -14.91 36.66
C ALA A 98 14.71 -13.45 36.18
N PRO A 99 15.01 -13.16 34.91
CA PRO A 99 14.85 -11.81 34.37
C PRO A 99 13.43 -11.30 34.58
N THR A 100 13.30 -10.11 35.18
CA THR A 100 12.00 -9.51 35.51
C THR A 100 11.95 -8.08 35.02
N LEU A 101 10.85 -7.72 34.36
CA LEU A 101 10.61 -6.38 33.86
C LEU A 101 10.03 -5.52 35.00
N THR A 102 10.66 -4.39 35.28
CA THR A 102 10.25 -3.38 36.27
C THR A 102 9.91 -2.06 35.57
N GLU A 103 9.40 -1.06 36.32
CA GLU A 103 9.12 0.27 35.76
C GLU A 103 10.39 1.02 35.31
N GLU A 104 11.54 0.68 35.91
CA GLU A 104 12.83 1.32 35.65
C GLU A 104 13.61 0.63 34.51
N GLY A 105 13.32 -0.65 34.23
CA GLY A 105 14.05 -1.41 33.22
C GLY A 105 13.88 -2.93 33.34
N LEU A 106 14.78 -3.67 32.71
CA LEU A 106 14.86 -5.13 32.86
C LEU A 106 15.91 -5.48 33.90
N LEU A 107 15.49 -6.14 34.98
CA LEU A 107 16.41 -6.71 35.95
C LEU A 107 16.99 -8.00 35.38
N LEU A 108 18.28 -7.98 35.05
CA LEU A 108 19.06 -9.13 34.60
C LEU A 108 19.91 -9.67 35.77
N PRO A 109 20.44 -10.91 35.66
CA PRO A 109 21.38 -11.45 36.65
C PRO A 109 22.65 -10.59 36.85
N SER A 110 23.03 -9.78 35.85
CA SER A 110 24.19 -8.88 35.89
C SER A 110 23.89 -7.47 36.41
N GLY A 111 22.60 -7.11 36.56
CA GLY A 111 22.19 -5.77 36.98
C GLY A 111 20.93 -5.26 36.26
N LEU A 112 20.55 -4.01 36.55
CA LEU A 112 19.41 -3.34 35.91
C LEU A 112 19.82 -2.79 34.53
N TYR A 113 19.13 -3.22 33.48
CA TYR A 113 19.23 -2.61 32.15
C TYR A 113 18.14 -1.55 31.99
N PRO A 114 18.48 -0.25 31.89
CA PRO A 114 17.49 0.82 31.83
C PRO A 114 16.69 0.75 30.53
N LEU A 115 15.37 0.85 30.62
CA LEU A 115 14.48 0.88 29.46
C LEU A 115 13.65 2.17 29.43
N PRO A 116 13.42 2.75 28.24
CA PRO A 116 12.44 3.81 28.06
C PRO A 116 11.07 3.42 28.60
N LYS A 117 10.34 4.39 29.16
CA LYS A 117 8.97 4.17 29.64
C LYS A 117 8.06 3.77 28.47
N GLY A 118 7.25 2.73 28.67
CA GLY A 118 6.24 2.33 27.71
C GLY A 118 5.76 0.89 27.88
N PRO A 119 4.78 0.46 27.06
CA PRO A 119 4.20 -0.87 27.14
C PRO A 119 5.13 -1.90 26.48
N TRP A 120 6.04 -2.46 27.27
CA TRP A 120 6.91 -3.55 26.86
C TRP A 120 6.19 -4.90 26.91
N VAL A 121 6.40 -5.72 25.89
CA VAL A 121 5.93 -7.10 25.77
C VAL A 121 7.10 -8.03 26.12
N GLY A 122 6.86 -8.99 27.01
CA GLY A 122 7.88 -9.89 27.55
C GLY A 122 7.98 -9.78 29.08
N PRO A 123 9.07 -10.25 29.70
CA PRO A 123 10.27 -10.83 29.10
C PRO A 123 10.05 -12.27 28.59
N LEU A 124 10.51 -12.57 27.38
CA LEU A 124 10.64 -13.94 26.90
C LEU A 124 12.09 -14.41 27.11
N VAL A 125 12.29 -15.43 27.95
CA VAL A 125 13.62 -16.00 28.24
C VAL A 125 13.84 -17.24 27.38
N GLN A 126 14.92 -17.26 26.60
CA GLN A 126 15.32 -18.41 25.78
C GLN A 126 16.82 -18.65 25.88
N GLY A 127 17.22 -19.67 26.64
CA GLY A 127 18.61 -19.88 27.01
C GLY A 127 19.13 -18.72 27.86
N GLU A 128 20.29 -18.17 27.51
CA GLU A 128 20.94 -17.02 28.18
C GLU A 128 20.52 -15.66 27.60
N ARG A 129 19.41 -15.63 26.85
CA ARG A 129 18.92 -14.44 26.16
C ARG A 129 17.51 -14.08 26.63
N VAL A 130 17.27 -12.78 26.73
CA VAL A 130 15.97 -12.21 27.05
C VAL A 130 15.50 -11.35 25.90
N TYR A 131 14.27 -11.58 25.46
CA TYR A 131 13.63 -10.81 24.41
C TYR A 131 12.54 -9.92 25.02
N LEU A 132 12.56 -8.65 24.63
CA LEU A 132 11.55 -7.65 24.96
C LEU A 132 11.14 -6.93 23.69
N ALA A 133 9.87 -6.55 23.58
CA ALA A 133 9.39 -5.83 22.42
C ALA A 133 8.58 -4.59 22.81
N GLN A 134 8.73 -3.51 22.06
CA GLN A 134 7.88 -2.32 22.17
C GLN A 134 7.61 -1.77 20.76
N GLY A 135 6.34 -1.78 20.35
CA GLY A 135 5.93 -1.34 19.02
C GLY A 135 6.61 -2.16 17.92
N LEU A 136 7.50 -1.52 17.15
CA LEU A 136 8.24 -2.13 16.04
C LEU A 136 9.62 -2.66 16.44
N LEU A 137 10.09 -2.39 17.65
CA LEU A 137 11.44 -2.74 18.10
C LEU A 137 11.41 -3.95 19.02
N VAL A 138 12.24 -4.95 18.72
CA VAL A 138 12.54 -6.07 19.60
C VAL A 138 13.98 -5.97 20.05
N LEU A 139 14.17 -5.96 21.35
CA LEU A 139 15.45 -5.97 22.05
C LEU A 139 15.79 -7.40 22.45
N GLU A 140 16.96 -7.87 22.05
CA GLU A 140 17.59 -9.11 22.51
C GLU A 140 18.72 -8.73 23.46
N LEU A 141 18.61 -9.13 24.73
CA LEU A 141 19.61 -8.90 25.77
C LEU A 141 20.24 -10.22 26.20
N GLY A 142 21.56 -10.29 26.19
CA GLY A 142 22.30 -11.34 26.88
C GLY A 142 22.30 -11.10 28.40
N PHE A 143 22.47 -12.16 29.19
CA PHE A 143 22.62 -12.01 30.65
C PHE A 143 23.84 -11.17 31.06
N ASN A 144 24.82 -10.98 30.17
CA ASN A 144 25.96 -10.09 30.34
C ASN A 144 25.68 -8.60 30.00
N GLY A 145 24.48 -8.27 29.54
CA GLY A 145 24.09 -6.90 29.17
C GLY A 145 24.32 -6.53 27.70
N GLU A 146 24.82 -7.45 26.85
CA GLU A 146 24.92 -7.21 25.41
C GLU A 146 23.55 -7.09 24.76
N ALA A 147 23.33 -5.99 24.02
CA ALA A 147 22.06 -5.68 23.38
C ALA A 147 22.13 -5.83 21.85
N ARG A 148 21.12 -6.49 21.27
CA ARG A 148 20.87 -6.54 19.83
C ARG A 148 19.46 -6.06 19.54
N PHE A 149 19.31 -5.39 18.41
CA PHE A 149 18.08 -4.71 18.03
C PHE A 149 17.54 -5.31 16.74
N HIS A 150 16.27 -5.71 16.79
CA HIS A 150 15.57 -6.30 15.66
C HIS A 150 14.31 -5.49 15.38
N PHE A 151 14.14 -5.07 14.13
CA PHE A 151 13.02 -4.22 13.73
C PHE A 151 11.96 -5.06 13.01
N ALA A 152 10.78 -5.14 13.61
CA ALA A 152 9.64 -5.85 13.04
C ALA A 152 8.98 -5.02 11.93
N PRO A 153 8.50 -5.65 10.84
CA PRO A 153 7.82 -4.96 9.75
C PRO A 153 6.40 -4.47 10.13
N ALA A 154 5.85 -4.95 11.25
CA ALA A 154 4.57 -4.52 11.81
C ALA A 154 4.65 -4.59 13.34
N LYS A 155 3.67 -4.02 14.03
CA LYS A 155 3.64 -3.94 15.50
C LYS A 155 3.69 -5.33 16.14
N VAL A 156 4.58 -5.52 17.11
CA VAL A 156 4.69 -6.76 17.89
C VAL A 156 3.63 -6.77 18.98
N VAL A 157 2.81 -7.82 19.00
CA VAL A 157 1.72 -8.02 19.96
C VAL A 157 2.12 -9.03 21.04
N ALA A 158 2.87 -10.06 20.69
CA ALA A 158 3.37 -11.06 21.64
C ALA A 158 4.71 -11.65 21.21
N LEU A 159 5.46 -12.19 22.17
CA LEU A 159 6.68 -12.98 21.94
C LEU A 159 6.41 -14.45 22.26
N ARG A 160 6.94 -15.37 21.44
CA ARG A 160 6.74 -16.82 21.57
C ARG A 160 8.08 -17.57 21.64
N PRO A 161 8.15 -18.70 22.36
CA PRO A 161 9.34 -19.56 22.36
C PRO A 161 9.66 -20.00 20.92
N GLY A 162 10.89 -19.80 20.45
CA GLY A 162 11.16 -20.06 19.04
C GLY A 162 12.44 -19.45 18.45
N PRO A 163 12.95 -18.29 18.90
CA PRO A 163 12.28 -17.05 19.32
C PRO A 163 11.46 -16.46 18.16
N GLU A 164 10.18 -16.24 18.40
CA GLU A 164 9.25 -15.71 17.39
C GLU A 164 8.46 -14.51 17.94
N ALA A 165 8.04 -13.61 17.05
CA ALA A 165 7.12 -12.53 17.37
C ALA A 165 5.79 -12.73 16.65
N LEU A 166 4.69 -12.62 17.40
CA LEU A 166 3.37 -12.42 16.85
C LEU A 166 3.20 -10.94 16.54
N LEU A 167 2.99 -10.63 15.27
CA LEU A 167 2.71 -9.29 14.78
C LEU A 167 1.21 -9.04 14.70
N GLU A 168 0.85 -7.77 14.67
CA GLU A 168 -0.50 -7.34 14.33
C GLU A 168 -0.92 -7.91 12.96
N GLY A 169 -2.16 -8.39 12.84
CA GLY A 169 -2.60 -9.21 11.70
C GLY A 169 -2.32 -10.71 11.83
N GLU A 170 -2.10 -11.20 13.05
CA GLU A 170 -1.94 -12.62 13.42
C GLU A 170 -0.73 -13.34 12.78
N ARG A 171 0.22 -12.58 12.24
CA ARG A 171 1.40 -13.13 11.57
C ARG A 171 2.49 -13.48 12.57
N VAL A 172 3.10 -14.65 12.43
CA VAL A 172 4.24 -15.07 13.24
C VAL A 172 5.51 -15.01 12.42
N LEU A 173 6.54 -14.32 12.91
CA LEU A 173 7.86 -14.26 12.30
C LEU A 173 8.95 -14.65 13.30
N SER A 174 9.95 -15.41 12.84
CA SER A 174 11.16 -15.70 13.60
C SER A 174 12.01 -14.44 13.83
N ILE A 175 12.72 -14.39 14.95
CA ILE A 175 13.71 -13.35 15.26
C ILE A 175 15.12 -13.95 15.03
N PRO A 176 16.01 -13.32 14.24
CA PRO A 176 15.86 -12.04 13.53
C PRO A 176 14.85 -12.11 12.38
N PHE A 177 14.21 -10.97 12.10
CA PHE A 177 13.13 -10.88 11.13
C PHE A 177 13.62 -11.03 9.68
N PRO A 178 12.89 -11.76 8.81
CA PRO A 178 13.16 -11.78 7.38
C PRO A 178 12.97 -10.38 6.76
N PRO A 179 13.60 -10.07 5.61
CA PRO A 179 13.54 -8.77 4.95
C PRO A 179 12.18 -8.54 4.27
N ARG A 180 11.13 -8.39 5.06
CA ARG A 180 9.75 -8.13 4.60
C ARG A 180 9.51 -6.63 4.48
N PRO A 181 8.70 -6.17 3.51
CA PRO A 181 8.25 -4.79 3.48
C PRO A 181 7.50 -4.39 4.76
N PHE A 182 7.53 -3.11 5.09
CA PHE A 182 6.82 -2.54 6.22
C PHE A 182 5.30 -2.56 6.00
N GLU A 183 4.57 -3.06 6.99
CA GLU A 183 3.10 -3.20 7.00
C GLU A 183 2.44 -2.44 8.17
N GLY A 184 3.23 -1.80 9.04
CA GLY A 184 2.72 -0.97 10.13
C GLY A 184 2.10 0.37 9.70
N SER A 185 1.55 1.08 10.69
CA SER A 185 0.89 2.37 10.52
C SER A 185 1.83 3.56 10.75
N ALA A 186 1.33 4.78 10.55
CA ALA A 186 2.08 5.99 10.87
C ALA A 186 2.24 6.19 12.40
N GLU A 187 1.29 5.70 13.18
CA GLU A 187 1.32 5.70 14.64
C GLU A 187 2.45 4.80 15.18
N ASP A 188 2.67 3.65 14.55
CA ASP A 188 3.78 2.76 14.91
C ASP A 188 5.14 3.44 14.72
N LEU A 189 5.30 4.22 13.64
CA LEU A 189 6.51 5.00 13.40
C LEU A 189 6.69 6.13 14.41
N LYS A 190 5.60 6.79 14.81
CA LYS A 190 5.65 7.80 15.89
C LYS A 190 6.08 7.19 17.21
N ALA A 191 5.63 5.97 17.52
CA ALA A 191 6.04 5.24 18.72
C ALA A 191 7.50 4.74 18.66
N LEU A 192 8.03 4.48 17.46
CA LEU A 192 9.42 4.05 17.26
C LEU A 192 10.44 5.16 17.53
N ARG A 193 10.13 6.41 17.16
CA ARG A 193 11.05 7.55 17.30
C ARG A 193 11.68 7.69 18.69
N PRO A 194 10.93 7.76 19.81
CA PRO A 194 11.54 7.90 21.14
C PRO A 194 12.43 6.71 21.52
N LEU A 195 12.17 5.52 20.97
CA LEU A 195 13.01 4.34 21.20
C LEU A 195 14.34 4.44 20.47
N LEU A 196 14.34 4.95 19.23
CA LEU A 196 15.57 5.21 18.48
C LEU A 196 16.44 6.26 19.18
N GLU A 197 15.82 7.32 19.72
CA GLU A 197 16.53 8.39 20.43
C GLU A 197 17.11 7.91 21.77
N ALA A 198 16.37 7.09 22.53
CA ALA A 198 16.79 6.65 23.87
C ALA A 198 17.75 5.45 23.87
N LEU A 199 17.57 4.48 22.96
CA LEU A 199 18.37 3.26 22.91
C LEU A 199 19.53 3.34 21.91
N ASN A 200 19.50 4.30 20.98
CA ASN A 200 20.53 4.55 19.97
C ASN A 200 21.06 3.27 19.28
N PRO A 201 20.19 2.47 18.62
CA PRO A 201 20.60 1.21 18.02
C PRO A 201 21.65 1.44 16.91
N PRO A 202 22.62 0.54 16.75
CA PRO A 202 23.65 0.68 15.72
C PRO A 202 23.03 0.63 14.32
N LYS A 203 23.51 1.50 13.42
CA LYS A 203 23.15 1.55 11.99
C LYS A 203 23.93 0.47 11.21
N PRO A 204 23.45 0.03 10.03
CA PRO A 204 22.26 0.49 9.30
C PRO A 204 20.94 -0.09 9.85
N TRP A 205 19.85 0.65 9.65
CA TRP A 205 18.50 0.25 10.04
C TRP A 205 17.67 -0.16 8.81
N PRO A 206 16.53 -0.84 8.99
CA PRO A 206 15.58 -0.95 7.89
C PRO A 206 15.04 0.42 7.48
N TYR A 207 14.63 0.55 6.22
CA TYR A 207 14.21 1.81 5.61
C TYR A 207 13.11 2.52 6.41
N PHE A 208 12.18 1.77 6.99
CA PHE A 208 11.04 2.32 7.73
C PHE A 208 11.44 2.90 9.10
N ALA A 209 12.59 2.52 9.67
CA ALA A 209 13.08 3.16 10.89
C ALA A 209 13.50 4.62 10.61
N TYR A 210 14.06 4.90 9.44
CA TYR A 210 14.38 6.27 9.01
C TYR A 210 13.12 7.12 8.80
N TRP A 211 11.98 6.51 8.47
CA TRP A 211 10.69 7.21 8.38
C TRP A 211 10.17 7.72 9.72
N ALA A 212 10.68 7.22 10.85
CA ALA A 212 10.35 7.74 12.18
C ALA A 212 11.07 9.06 12.51
N LEU A 213 12.14 9.39 11.78
CA LEU A 213 12.93 10.62 11.98
C LEU A 213 12.36 11.79 11.17
N ASP A 214 12.74 13.01 11.55
CA ASP A 214 12.49 14.19 10.70
C ASP A 214 13.31 14.08 9.41
N PRO A 215 12.69 14.12 8.21
CA PRO A 215 13.39 14.11 6.92
C PRO A 215 14.55 15.10 6.80
N LYS A 216 14.45 16.25 7.47
CA LYS A 216 15.48 17.31 7.44
C LYS A 216 16.79 16.86 8.10
N ASN A 217 16.72 15.90 9.02
CA ASN A 217 17.87 15.45 9.81
C ASN A 217 18.58 14.23 9.20
N LEU A 218 18.05 13.61 8.14
CA LEU A 218 18.62 12.39 7.54
C LEU A 218 19.94 12.69 6.81
N SER A 219 21.04 12.06 7.19
CA SER A 219 22.33 12.25 6.52
C SER A 219 22.36 11.60 5.13
N PRO A 220 23.35 11.92 4.26
CA PRO A 220 23.55 11.19 3.00
C PRO A 220 23.69 9.68 3.19
N GLU A 221 24.40 9.24 4.24
CA GLU A 221 24.59 7.84 4.59
C GLU A 221 23.26 7.19 5.01
N ASP A 222 22.41 7.92 5.74
CA ASP A 222 21.07 7.45 6.12
C ASP A 222 20.19 7.23 4.90
N LEU A 223 20.21 8.17 3.95
CA LEU A 223 19.41 8.08 2.71
C LEU A 223 19.91 6.98 1.78
N GLU A 224 21.22 6.70 1.78
CA GLU A 224 21.79 5.59 1.04
C GLU A 224 21.45 4.23 1.68
N ALA A 225 21.53 4.10 3.01
CA ALA A 225 21.08 2.91 3.73
C ALA A 225 19.58 2.66 3.53
N TYR A 226 18.77 3.72 3.62
CA TYR A 226 17.34 3.72 3.29
C TYR A 226 17.08 3.17 1.89
N ARG A 227 17.81 3.67 0.88
CA ARG A 227 17.69 3.22 -0.51
C ARG A 227 18.04 1.74 -0.67
N GLN A 228 19.14 1.29 -0.07
CA GLN A 228 19.60 -0.08 -0.18
C GLN A 228 18.62 -1.07 0.45
N ASP A 229 18.10 -0.77 1.64
CA ASP A 229 17.13 -1.64 2.32
C ASP A 229 15.76 -1.67 1.61
N LEU A 230 15.30 -0.54 1.04
CA LEU A 230 14.10 -0.54 0.18
C LEU A 230 14.25 -1.51 -1.01
N LEU A 231 15.38 -1.43 -1.72
CA LEU A 231 15.64 -2.30 -2.87
C LEU A 231 15.73 -3.78 -2.44
N ALA A 232 16.40 -4.06 -1.33
CA ALA A 232 16.52 -5.41 -0.78
C ALA A 232 15.15 -6.03 -0.42
N ARG A 233 14.18 -5.21 -0.03
CA ARG A 233 12.80 -5.63 0.29
C ARG A 233 11.86 -5.64 -0.91
N GLY A 234 12.36 -5.40 -2.12
CA GLY A 234 11.60 -5.51 -3.36
C GLY A 234 10.65 -4.34 -3.62
N HIS A 235 11.00 -3.14 -3.16
CA HIS A 235 10.34 -1.90 -3.56
C HIS A 235 10.71 -1.48 -4.98
N ARG A 236 9.78 -0.81 -5.65
CA ARG A 236 9.87 -0.54 -7.09
C ARG A 236 9.54 0.91 -7.40
N PRO A 237 10.36 1.60 -8.21
CA PRO A 237 10.07 2.97 -8.61
C PRO A 237 8.82 3.06 -9.50
N GLU A 238 8.45 1.98 -10.19
CA GLU A 238 7.28 1.93 -11.06
C GLU A 238 5.95 1.79 -10.31
N LEU A 239 5.98 1.56 -9.00
CA LEU A 239 4.80 1.35 -8.17
C LEU A 239 4.43 2.59 -7.32
N PRO A 240 3.13 2.83 -7.07
CA PRO A 240 2.67 3.97 -6.28
C PRO A 240 3.15 3.94 -4.82
N PHE A 241 3.53 5.11 -4.30
CA PHE A 241 3.83 5.38 -2.91
C PHE A 241 2.95 6.54 -2.41
N ALA A 242 1.91 6.26 -1.65
CA ALA A 242 1.09 7.31 -1.01
C ALA A 242 1.19 7.31 0.51
N PHE A 243 2.13 6.53 1.06
CA PHE A 243 2.34 6.48 2.50
C PHE A 243 2.91 7.80 3.05
N ALA A 244 2.37 8.24 4.20
CA ALA A 244 2.61 9.57 4.76
C ALA A 244 4.10 9.98 4.92
N PRO A 245 5.03 9.11 5.33
CA PRO A 245 6.46 9.46 5.41
C PRO A 245 7.10 9.83 4.07
N VAL A 246 6.66 9.23 2.95
CA VAL A 246 7.16 9.60 1.61
C VAL A 246 6.66 10.99 1.22
N LEU A 247 5.40 11.30 1.53
CA LEU A 247 4.85 12.64 1.35
C LEU A 247 5.57 13.67 2.22
N ALA A 248 5.92 13.32 3.46
CA ALA A 248 6.69 14.18 4.35
C ALA A 248 8.10 14.47 3.82
N LEU A 249 8.76 13.50 3.17
CA LEU A 249 10.03 13.72 2.46
C LEU A 249 9.88 14.74 1.32
N ALA A 250 8.82 14.65 0.53
CA ALA A 250 8.54 15.59 -0.57
C ALA A 250 8.26 17.00 -0.06
N GLU A 251 7.44 17.13 0.99
CA GLU A 251 7.14 18.42 1.62
C GLU A 251 8.37 19.03 2.31
N ALA A 252 9.22 18.22 2.93
CA ALA A 252 10.51 18.68 3.46
C ALA A 252 11.42 19.21 2.36
N ALA A 253 11.50 18.52 1.22
CA ALA A 253 12.28 18.97 0.07
C ALA A 253 11.78 20.33 -0.48
N LYS A 254 10.46 20.53 -0.59
CA LYS A 254 9.87 21.83 -0.96
C LYS A 254 10.25 22.92 0.05
N GLY A 255 9.99 22.67 1.33
CA GLY A 255 10.21 23.66 2.41
C GLY A 255 11.67 24.07 2.60
N LEU A 256 12.63 23.22 2.23
CA LEU A 256 14.06 23.50 2.32
C LEU A 256 14.61 24.25 1.10
N SER A 257 13.88 24.34 -0.02
CA SER A 257 14.44 24.85 -1.28
C SER A 257 15.05 26.25 -1.21
N GLY A 258 14.51 27.13 -0.37
CA GLY A 258 15.03 28.49 -0.18
C GLY A 258 15.99 28.65 1.00
N LYS A 259 16.07 27.65 1.89
CA LYS A 259 16.86 27.73 3.14
C LYS A 259 18.14 26.90 3.05
N GLU A 260 18.02 25.66 2.59
CA GLU A 260 19.09 24.67 2.48
C GLU A 260 18.97 23.94 1.14
N PRO A 261 19.37 24.58 0.02
CA PRO A 261 19.13 24.06 -1.33
C PRO A 261 19.82 22.72 -1.59
N GLU A 262 20.98 22.49 -0.98
CA GLU A 262 21.70 21.21 -1.10
C GLU A 262 20.93 20.05 -0.46
N LYS A 263 20.33 20.30 0.72
CA LYS A 263 19.50 19.30 1.40
C LYS A 263 18.21 19.03 0.63
N ALA A 264 17.57 20.09 0.12
CA ALA A 264 16.40 19.97 -0.75
C ALA A 264 16.71 19.11 -2.00
N ARG A 265 17.88 19.31 -2.62
CA ARG A 265 18.35 18.49 -3.74
C ARG A 265 18.56 17.04 -3.34
N LEU A 266 19.25 16.79 -2.22
CA LEU A 266 19.51 15.43 -1.73
C LEU A 266 18.22 14.65 -1.50
N LEU A 267 17.22 15.26 -0.89
CA LEU A 267 15.89 14.66 -0.69
C LEU A 267 15.16 14.44 -2.03
N THR A 268 15.24 15.41 -2.95
CA THR A 268 14.64 15.29 -4.30
C THR A 268 15.24 14.11 -5.07
N GLU A 269 16.58 13.97 -5.06
CA GLU A 269 17.27 12.86 -5.70
C GLU A 269 16.94 11.52 -5.04
N THR A 270 16.82 11.49 -3.71
CA THR A 270 16.44 10.29 -2.98
C THR A 270 15.04 9.84 -3.39
N LEU A 271 14.07 10.76 -3.38
CA LEU A 271 12.70 10.49 -3.84
C LEU A 271 12.69 9.98 -5.27
N LEU A 272 13.45 10.62 -6.17
CA LEU A 272 13.53 10.20 -7.56
C LEU A 272 14.03 8.76 -7.67
N ARG A 273 15.07 8.38 -6.93
CA ARG A 273 15.70 7.05 -7.01
C ARG A 273 14.92 5.95 -6.30
N THR A 274 14.11 6.28 -5.30
CA THR A 274 13.48 5.28 -4.41
C THR A 274 11.97 5.18 -4.57
N SER A 275 11.29 6.34 -4.54
CA SER A 275 9.83 6.42 -4.48
C SER A 275 9.32 7.59 -5.34
N PRO A 276 9.51 7.55 -6.68
CA PRO A 276 9.18 8.69 -7.55
C PRO A 276 7.68 8.82 -7.88
N LEU A 277 6.87 7.81 -7.60
CA LEU A 277 5.43 7.81 -7.92
C LEU A 277 4.58 8.02 -6.68
N PHE A 278 4.48 9.26 -6.21
CA PHE A 278 3.57 9.67 -5.14
C PHE A 278 2.51 10.65 -5.64
N PRO A 279 1.40 10.85 -4.90
CA PRO A 279 0.39 11.86 -5.24
C PRO A 279 1.01 13.24 -5.53
N GLY A 280 0.86 13.73 -6.76
CA GLY A 280 1.42 15.01 -7.20
C GLY A 280 2.91 14.98 -7.63
N SER A 281 3.52 13.80 -7.79
CA SER A 281 4.96 13.69 -8.06
C SER A 281 5.41 14.34 -9.37
N LEU A 282 4.61 14.28 -10.45
CA LEU A 282 4.97 14.92 -11.73
C LEU A 282 5.12 16.43 -11.57
N ALA A 283 4.16 17.09 -10.91
CA ALA A 283 4.21 18.51 -10.65
C ALA A 283 5.38 18.86 -9.72
N PHE A 284 5.60 18.06 -8.66
CA PHE A 284 6.74 18.22 -7.77
C PHE A 284 8.07 18.22 -8.54
N PHE A 285 8.35 17.20 -9.37
CA PHE A 285 9.62 17.13 -10.08
C PHE A 285 9.77 18.21 -11.17
N GLN A 286 8.68 18.68 -11.77
CA GLN A 286 8.69 19.83 -12.67
C GLN A 286 9.08 21.12 -11.94
N GLU A 287 8.41 21.42 -10.83
CA GLU A 287 8.71 22.57 -9.97
C GLU A 287 10.17 22.52 -9.47
N ARG A 288 10.65 21.33 -9.07
CA ARG A 288 12.06 21.13 -8.68
C ARG A 288 13.02 21.38 -9.84
N ALA A 289 12.69 20.98 -11.06
CA ALA A 289 13.52 21.22 -12.24
C ALA A 289 13.62 22.72 -12.55
N GLU A 290 12.51 23.45 -12.48
CA GLU A 290 12.48 24.91 -12.64
C GLU A 290 13.32 25.61 -11.56
N ALA A 291 13.20 25.18 -10.30
CA ALA A 291 14.00 25.71 -9.20
C ALA A 291 15.50 25.46 -9.41
N LEU A 292 15.90 24.27 -9.88
CA LEU A 292 17.31 23.97 -10.18
C LEU A 292 17.84 24.80 -11.35
N GLU A 293 17.04 25.05 -12.38
CA GLU A 293 17.41 25.91 -13.50
C GLU A 293 17.62 27.36 -13.04
N ALA A 294 16.71 27.89 -12.21
CA ALA A 294 16.85 29.22 -11.59
C ALA A 294 18.08 29.34 -10.68
N GLN A 295 18.54 28.23 -10.10
CA GLN A 295 19.76 28.15 -9.29
C GLN A 295 21.05 27.97 -10.12
N GLY A 296 20.96 27.98 -11.45
CA GLY A 296 22.12 27.79 -12.33
C GLY A 296 22.60 26.34 -12.47
N LEU A 297 21.72 25.36 -12.22
CA LEU A 297 21.99 23.92 -12.35
C LEU A 297 21.19 23.26 -13.50
N PRO A 298 21.34 23.72 -14.76
CA PRO A 298 20.51 23.26 -15.89
C PRO A 298 20.68 21.78 -16.22
N ALA A 299 21.86 21.19 -16.01
CA ALA A 299 22.09 19.76 -16.26
C ALA A 299 21.27 18.87 -15.29
N GLN A 300 21.14 19.28 -14.03
CA GLN A 300 20.34 18.56 -13.03
C GLN A 300 18.84 18.76 -13.30
N ALA A 301 18.45 19.97 -13.70
CA ALA A 301 17.08 20.26 -14.14
C ALA A 301 16.68 19.37 -15.34
N LEU A 302 17.56 19.24 -16.34
CA LEU A 302 17.33 18.37 -17.49
C LEU A 302 17.15 16.90 -17.07
N ARG A 303 17.98 16.40 -16.15
CA ARG A 303 17.83 15.03 -15.61
C ARG A 303 16.46 14.82 -14.97
N LEU A 304 15.94 15.80 -14.23
CA LEU A 304 14.58 15.72 -13.65
C LEU A 304 13.52 15.73 -14.75
N ARG A 305 13.65 16.56 -15.79
CA ARG A 305 12.71 16.61 -16.92
C ARG A 305 12.65 15.29 -17.68
N GLU A 306 13.81 14.69 -17.95
CA GLU A 306 13.91 13.37 -18.58
C GLU A 306 13.26 12.29 -17.70
N ALA A 307 13.53 12.31 -16.39
CA ALA A 307 12.90 11.37 -15.49
C ALA A 307 11.37 11.55 -15.45
N VAL A 308 10.86 12.80 -15.43
CA VAL A 308 9.43 13.10 -15.52
C VAL A 308 8.80 12.52 -16.80
N ALA A 309 9.51 12.56 -17.94
CA ALA A 309 9.04 11.95 -19.18
C ALA A 309 8.88 10.42 -19.04
N VAL A 310 9.82 9.76 -18.35
CA VAL A 310 9.73 8.32 -18.05
C VAL A 310 8.59 8.03 -17.06
N LEU A 311 8.45 8.80 -15.98
CA LEU A 311 7.39 8.63 -14.98
C LEU A 311 5.99 8.76 -15.60
N LYS A 312 5.81 9.68 -16.57
CA LYS A 312 4.56 9.79 -17.34
C LYS A 312 4.21 8.50 -18.09
N GLY A 313 5.21 7.76 -18.57
CA GLY A 313 5.02 6.46 -19.22
C GLY A 313 4.50 5.37 -18.27
N TRP A 314 4.85 5.46 -16.98
CA TRP A 314 4.42 4.52 -15.94
C TRP A 314 3.08 4.86 -15.31
N LEU A 315 2.62 6.11 -15.42
CA LEU A 315 1.35 6.54 -14.85
C LEU A 315 0.15 6.22 -15.78
N PRO A 316 -1.08 6.20 -15.24
CA PRO A 316 -2.29 6.09 -16.06
C PRO A 316 -2.34 7.21 -17.11
N PRO A 317 -2.94 6.97 -18.29
CA PRO A 317 -3.11 8.00 -19.31
C PRO A 317 -3.87 9.22 -18.74
N SER A 318 -3.49 10.44 -19.13
CA SER A 318 -4.23 11.64 -18.69
C SER A 318 -5.60 11.68 -19.37
N LEU A 319 -6.66 11.79 -18.55
CA LEU A 319 -8.05 11.98 -18.97
C LEU A 319 -8.58 13.35 -18.49
N GLU A 320 -7.69 14.33 -18.30
CA GLU A 320 -8.04 15.67 -17.79
C GLU A 320 -9.10 16.39 -18.65
N GLY A 321 -9.13 16.14 -19.97
CA GLY A 321 -10.15 16.70 -20.87
C GLY A 321 -11.49 15.94 -20.89
N LEU A 322 -11.58 14.78 -20.23
CA LEU A 322 -12.79 13.94 -20.25
C LEU A 322 -14.01 14.65 -19.65
N PRO A 323 -13.92 15.38 -18.51
CA PRO A 323 -15.06 16.13 -17.97
C PRO A 323 -15.60 17.19 -18.92
N GLU A 324 -14.73 17.97 -19.58
CA GLU A 324 -15.14 18.97 -20.58
C GLU A 324 -15.82 18.28 -21.76
N ALA A 325 -15.22 17.22 -22.29
CA ALA A 325 -15.78 16.43 -23.38
C ALA A 325 -17.15 15.84 -23.04
N LEU A 326 -17.36 15.37 -21.81
CA LEU A 326 -18.65 14.87 -21.33
C LEU A 326 -19.74 15.94 -21.37
N TRP A 327 -19.44 17.16 -20.92
CA TRP A 327 -20.40 18.27 -20.99
C TRP A 327 -20.71 18.68 -22.42
N VAL A 328 -19.69 18.75 -23.29
CA VAL A 328 -19.90 19.02 -24.72
C VAL A 328 -20.79 17.95 -25.35
N LEU A 329 -20.54 16.66 -25.07
CA LEU A 329 -21.37 15.56 -25.55
C LEU A 329 -22.81 15.65 -25.03
N ALA A 330 -23.00 15.97 -23.74
CA ALA A 330 -24.32 16.13 -23.14
C ALA A 330 -25.10 17.29 -23.80
N LEU A 331 -24.46 18.45 -23.95
CA LEU A 331 -25.04 19.62 -24.62
C LEU A 331 -25.37 19.33 -26.09
N THR A 332 -24.48 18.63 -26.80
CA THR A 332 -24.69 18.22 -28.20
C THR A 332 -25.90 17.30 -28.33
N TYR A 333 -25.99 16.29 -27.46
CA TYR A 333 -27.14 15.37 -27.41
C TYR A 333 -28.45 16.11 -27.09
N LEU A 334 -28.44 17.00 -26.09
CA LEU A 334 -29.60 17.79 -25.72
C LEU A 334 -30.03 18.75 -26.84
N ALA A 335 -29.08 19.41 -27.51
CA ALA A 335 -29.36 20.30 -28.63
C ALA A 335 -29.93 19.54 -29.83
N LEU A 336 -29.40 18.35 -30.14
CA LEU A 336 -29.96 17.49 -31.18
C LEU A 336 -31.38 17.03 -30.82
N LEU A 337 -31.63 16.58 -29.60
CA LEU A 337 -32.96 16.19 -29.16
C LEU A 337 -33.94 17.36 -29.22
N ALA A 338 -33.54 18.53 -28.73
CA ALA A 338 -34.35 19.75 -28.79
C ALA A 338 -34.69 20.10 -30.24
N TYR A 339 -33.71 20.03 -31.15
CA TYR A 339 -33.93 20.22 -32.57
C TYR A 339 -34.96 19.23 -33.13
N LEU A 340 -34.79 17.93 -32.89
CA LEU A 340 -35.68 16.90 -33.44
C LEU A 340 -37.11 17.06 -32.89
N VAL A 341 -37.25 17.34 -31.59
CA VAL A 341 -38.56 17.59 -30.98
C VAL A 341 -39.21 18.83 -31.59
N LEU A 342 -38.50 19.95 -31.68
CA LEU A 342 -39.04 21.19 -32.25
C LEU A 342 -39.37 21.04 -33.74
N PHE A 343 -38.44 20.52 -34.54
CA PHE A 343 -38.61 20.39 -35.99
C PHE A 343 -39.84 19.55 -36.36
N TYR A 344 -40.08 18.44 -35.63
CA TYR A 344 -41.21 17.55 -35.87
C TYR A 344 -42.45 17.85 -35.00
N LEU A 345 -42.43 18.92 -34.20
CA LEU A 345 -43.56 19.27 -33.32
C LEU A 345 -44.86 19.55 -34.10
N PRO A 346 -44.88 20.31 -35.21
CA PRO A 346 -46.13 20.57 -35.93
C PRO A 346 -46.88 19.32 -36.44
N PRO A 347 -46.23 18.38 -37.17
CA PRO A 347 -46.92 17.16 -37.58
C PRO A 347 -47.31 16.29 -36.38
N GLN A 348 -46.48 16.22 -35.34
CA GLN A 348 -46.81 15.46 -34.13
C GLN A 348 -48.05 16.01 -33.41
N LEU A 349 -48.17 17.33 -33.25
CA LEU A 349 -49.34 17.94 -32.62
C LEU A 349 -50.62 17.69 -33.43
N ARG A 350 -50.56 17.69 -34.76
CA ARG A 350 -51.72 17.37 -35.61
C ARG A 350 -52.20 15.94 -35.39
N ASP A 351 -51.29 14.98 -35.36
CA ASP A 351 -51.61 13.57 -35.14
C ASP A 351 -52.13 13.31 -33.71
N LEU A 352 -51.60 14.03 -32.71
CA LEU A 352 -51.99 13.86 -31.32
C LEU A 352 -53.29 14.55 -30.93
N ARG A 353 -53.85 15.47 -31.74
CA ARG A 353 -55.13 16.14 -31.45
C ARG A 353 -56.26 15.14 -31.19
N ALA A 354 -56.38 14.12 -32.04
CA ALA A 354 -57.39 13.08 -31.91
C ALA A 354 -57.18 12.17 -30.69
N LEU A 355 -55.96 12.14 -30.12
CA LEU A 355 -55.58 11.31 -28.99
C LEU A 355 -55.65 12.05 -27.64
N GLY A 356 -56.14 13.30 -27.61
CA GLY A 356 -56.18 14.10 -26.38
C GLY A 356 -54.94 14.99 -26.16
N GLY A 357 -54.18 15.26 -27.22
CA GLY A 357 -53.05 16.19 -27.20
C GLY A 357 -51.73 15.57 -26.73
N PHE A 358 -50.71 16.41 -26.57
CA PHE A 358 -49.33 15.94 -26.34
C PHE A 358 -49.16 15.14 -25.04
N TRP A 359 -49.71 15.66 -23.95
CA TRP A 359 -49.67 15.06 -22.60
C TRP A 359 -50.87 14.16 -22.33
N GLY A 360 -52.09 14.62 -22.64
CA GLY A 360 -53.33 13.88 -22.39
C GLY A 360 -53.39 12.53 -23.12
N GLY A 361 -52.70 12.39 -24.25
CA GLY A 361 -52.61 11.13 -24.98
C GLY A 361 -51.86 10.01 -24.24
N PHE A 362 -50.90 10.32 -23.36
CA PHE A 362 -50.25 9.30 -22.53
C PHE A 362 -51.22 8.72 -21.48
N LEU A 363 -52.16 9.52 -20.97
CA LEU A 363 -53.15 9.09 -19.98
C LEU A 363 -54.32 8.34 -20.61
N ARG A 364 -54.83 8.83 -21.76
CA ARG A 364 -56.02 8.27 -22.41
C ARG A 364 -55.72 7.07 -23.31
N HIS A 365 -54.59 7.11 -24.03
CA HIS A 365 -54.23 6.09 -25.02
C HIS A 365 -52.72 5.77 -24.99
N PRO A 366 -52.19 5.20 -23.90
CA PRO A 366 -50.75 5.02 -23.69
C PRO A 366 -50.07 4.23 -24.83
N LEU A 367 -50.66 3.12 -25.27
CA LEU A 367 -50.09 2.30 -26.35
C LEU A 367 -50.09 3.02 -27.71
N LEU A 368 -51.17 3.75 -28.04
CA LEU A 368 -51.20 4.55 -29.26
C LEU A 368 -50.22 5.73 -29.18
N ARG A 369 -50.00 6.28 -27.99
CA ARG A 369 -49.04 7.36 -27.77
C ARG A 369 -47.59 6.92 -27.97
N LEU A 370 -47.26 5.66 -27.65
CA LEU A 370 -45.96 5.04 -27.99
C LEU A 370 -45.72 5.01 -29.50
N ARG A 371 -46.76 4.95 -30.35
CA ARG A 371 -46.59 5.06 -31.81
C ARG A 371 -46.25 6.49 -32.27
N HIS A 372 -46.43 7.49 -31.42
CA HIS A 372 -46.24 8.92 -31.74
C HIS A 372 -45.11 9.56 -30.93
N LEU A 373 -44.12 8.77 -30.48
CA LEU A 373 -42.91 9.30 -29.84
C LEU A 373 -42.22 10.31 -30.77
N SER A 374 -41.53 11.30 -30.19
CA SER A 374 -40.96 12.39 -30.99
C SER A 374 -39.93 11.89 -32.01
N LEU A 375 -39.13 10.88 -31.64
CA LEU A 375 -38.17 10.24 -32.56
C LEU A 375 -38.84 9.38 -33.66
N ALA A 376 -40.12 9.01 -33.53
CA ALA A 376 -40.84 8.26 -34.57
C ALA A 376 -41.07 9.08 -35.86
N TYR A 377 -40.95 10.41 -35.79
CA TYR A 377 -41.01 11.31 -36.95
C TYR A 377 -39.63 11.53 -37.61
N ALA A 378 -38.56 11.38 -36.81
CA ALA A 378 -37.19 11.50 -37.28
C ALA A 378 -36.84 10.43 -38.33
N SER A 379 -35.93 10.81 -39.24
CA SER A 379 -35.32 9.92 -40.22
C SER A 379 -34.42 8.88 -39.54
N PHE A 380 -34.08 7.81 -40.27
CA PHE A 380 -33.17 6.78 -39.76
C PHE A 380 -31.81 7.36 -39.34
N GLY A 381 -31.22 8.24 -40.15
CA GLY A 381 -29.94 8.88 -39.84
C GLY A 381 -29.99 9.74 -38.57
N GLU A 382 -31.08 10.49 -38.36
CA GLU A 382 -31.28 11.29 -37.14
C GLU A 382 -31.45 10.41 -35.89
N ARG A 383 -32.21 9.30 -36.00
CA ARG A 383 -32.36 8.33 -34.90
C ARG A 383 -31.02 7.69 -34.56
N LEU A 384 -30.24 7.30 -35.57
CA LEU A 384 -28.92 6.69 -35.40
C LEU A 384 -27.95 7.68 -34.76
N LEU A 385 -27.89 8.92 -35.23
CA LEU A 385 -27.06 9.95 -34.62
C LEU A 385 -27.41 10.18 -33.15
N ALA A 386 -28.71 10.31 -32.82
CA ALA A 386 -29.16 10.50 -31.45
C ALA A 386 -28.81 9.30 -30.55
N LEU A 387 -29.00 8.07 -31.03
CA LEU A 387 -28.63 6.86 -30.31
C LEU A 387 -27.12 6.78 -30.09
N LEU A 388 -26.30 7.05 -31.12
CA LEU A 388 -24.84 7.03 -31.01
C LEU A 388 -24.34 8.06 -30.00
N LEU A 389 -24.89 9.27 -30.00
CA LEU A 389 -24.56 10.30 -29.00
C LEU A 389 -24.95 9.87 -27.58
N LEU A 390 -26.12 9.23 -27.41
CA LEU A 390 -26.55 8.73 -26.10
C LEU A 390 -25.66 7.57 -25.59
N VAL A 391 -25.32 6.62 -26.47
CA VAL A 391 -24.43 5.50 -26.13
C VAL A 391 -23.04 6.02 -25.79
N LEU A 392 -22.49 6.93 -26.60
CA LEU A 392 -21.20 7.56 -26.34
C LEU A 392 -21.20 8.31 -25.00
N LEU A 393 -22.25 9.09 -24.73
CA LEU A 393 -22.41 9.80 -23.46
C LEU A 393 -22.40 8.82 -22.27
N GLY A 394 -23.20 7.76 -22.32
CA GLY A 394 -23.25 6.75 -21.26
C GLY A 394 -21.92 6.00 -21.07
N ALA A 395 -21.28 5.60 -22.17
CA ALA A 395 -19.99 4.93 -22.15
C ALA A 395 -18.88 5.84 -21.59
N SER A 396 -18.86 7.12 -21.96
CA SER A 396 -17.90 8.09 -21.44
C SER A 396 -18.12 8.37 -19.94
N TRP A 397 -19.37 8.45 -19.48
CA TRP A 397 -19.67 8.60 -18.05
C TRP A 397 -19.27 7.36 -17.23
N LEU A 398 -19.52 6.18 -17.77
CA LEU A 398 -19.05 4.92 -17.18
C LEU A 398 -17.52 4.89 -17.12
N LEU A 399 -16.84 5.22 -18.21
CA LEU A 399 -15.38 5.28 -18.27
C LEU A 399 -14.82 6.28 -17.25
N TYR A 400 -15.43 7.46 -17.13
CA TYR A 400 -15.04 8.46 -16.13
C TYR A 400 -15.16 7.89 -14.71
N GLY A 401 -16.29 7.27 -14.36
CA GLY A 401 -16.47 6.68 -13.03
C GLY A 401 -15.47 5.55 -12.73
N LEU A 402 -15.24 4.68 -13.71
CA LEU A 402 -14.26 3.59 -13.59
C LEU A 402 -12.82 4.11 -13.47
N ASP A 403 -12.45 5.12 -14.26
CA ASP A 403 -11.14 5.80 -14.18
C ASP A 403 -10.91 6.37 -12.79
N GLN A 404 -11.87 7.14 -12.26
CA GLN A 404 -11.78 7.74 -10.94
C GLN A 404 -11.66 6.68 -9.84
N ARG A 405 -12.43 5.59 -9.95
CA ARG A 405 -12.35 4.45 -9.01
C ARG A 405 -10.98 3.79 -9.08
N ALA A 406 -10.48 3.46 -10.27
CA ALA A 406 -9.18 2.85 -10.45
C ALA A 406 -8.05 3.74 -9.91
N ARG A 407 -8.08 5.05 -10.18
CA ARG A 407 -7.11 6.02 -9.65
C ARG A 407 -7.14 6.10 -8.13
N SER A 408 -8.33 6.10 -7.52
CA SER A 408 -8.44 6.12 -6.05
C SER A 408 -7.83 4.87 -5.40
N LEU A 409 -7.95 3.70 -6.05
CA LEU A 409 -7.41 2.45 -5.54
C LEU A 409 -5.89 2.36 -5.69
N LEU A 410 -5.32 2.92 -6.76
CA LEU A 410 -3.86 2.88 -7.01
C LEU A 410 -3.01 3.47 -5.88
N PHE A 411 -3.50 4.51 -5.23
CA PHE A 411 -2.80 5.22 -4.16
C PHE A 411 -3.42 4.94 -2.78
N ALA A 412 -4.28 3.93 -2.66
CA ALA A 412 -4.87 3.50 -1.39
C ALA A 412 -4.23 2.20 -0.90
N PRO A 413 -4.28 1.92 0.41
CA PRO A 413 -3.91 0.60 0.93
C PRO A 413 -4.72 -0.50 0.23
N PRO A 414 -4.08 -1.63 -0.15
CA PRO A 414 -2.70 -2.02 0.17
C PRO A 414 -1.63 -1.66 -0.88
N LEU A 415 -1.98 -0.88 -1.92
CA LEU A 415 -1.10 -0.56 -3.05
C LEU A 415 -0.22 0.67 -2.83
N ASP A 416 -0.41 1.40 -1.74
CA ASP A 416 0.22 2.68 -1.41
C ASP A 416 1.67 2.57 -0.91
N ARG A 417 2.24 1.36 -0.90
CA ARG A 417 3.54 1.05 -0.28
C ARG A 417 4.69 0.85 -1.27
N GLY A 418 4.47 1.04 -2.57
CA GLY A 418 5.52 0.89 -3.58
C GLY A 418 6.01 -0.54 -3.81
N THR A 419 5.25 -1.52 -3.33
CA THR A 419 5.50 -2.95 -3.51
C THR A 419 4.20 -3.73 -3.42
N LEU A 420 4.13 -4.87 -4.10
CA LEU A 420 3.03 -5.83 -4.00
C LEU A 420 3.35 -6.99 -3.04
N ARG A 421 4.51 -6.95 -2.39
CA ARG A 421 5.05 -8.05 -1.57
C ARG A 421 4.62 -7.99 -0.10
N THR A 422 3.80 -7.01 0.29
CA THR A 422 3.15 -6.99 1.61
C THR A 422 2.09 -8.08 1.69
N GLN A 423 1.82 -8.60 2.88
CA GLN A 423 0.75 -9.57 3.08
C GLN A 423 -0.60 -8.98 2.68
N ALA A 424 -0.87 -7.73 3.08
CA ALA A 424 -2.10 -7.03 2.72
C ALA A 424 -2.30 -6.93 1.18
N ALA A 425 -1.24 -6.72 0.40
CA ALA A 425 -1.34 -6.69 -1.06
C ALA A 425 -1.60 -8.09 -1.64
N GLN A 426 -0.97 -9.13 -1.09
CA GLN A 426 -1.21 -10.50 -1.52
C GLN A 426 -2.65 -10.95 -1.23
N ASP A 427 -3.16 -10.68 -0.03
CA ASP A 427 -4.53 -11.04 0.36
C ASP A 427 -5.56 -10.28 -0.48
N TRP A 428 -5.30 -9.00 -0.73
CA TRP A 428 -6.11 -8.23 -1.67
C TRP A 428 -6.09 -8.81 -3.08
N LEU A 429 -4.93 -9.18 -3.62
CA LEU A 429 -4.82 -9.82 -4.94
C LEU A 429 -5.57 -11.15 -5.00
N ARG A 430 -5.52 -11.96 -3.93
CA ARG A 430 -6.29 -13.21 -3.79
C ARG A 430 -7.80 -12.97 -3.75
N SER A 431 -8.25 -11.80 -3.28
CA SER A 431 -9.67 -11.43 -3.24
C SER A 431 -10.25 -10.98 -4.59
N LEU A 432 -9.39 -10.69 -5.58
CA LEU A 432 -9.83 -10.26 -6.90
C LEU A 432 -10.29 -11.46 -7.76
N PRO A 433 -11.15 -11.23 -8.77
CA PRO A 433 -11.48 -12.26 -9.74
C PRO A 433 -10.20 -12.82 -10.40
N PRO A 434 -10.08 -14.15 -10.57
CA PRO A 434 -8.85 -14.80 -11.01
C PRO A 434 -8.66 -14.72 -12.54
N THR A 435 -8.53 -13.53 -13.10
CA THR A 435 -8.16 -13.33 -14.50
C THR A 435 -6.66 -13.57 -14.71
N PRO A 436 -6.19 -13.83 -15.95
CA PRO A 436 -4.76 -13.99 -16.22
C PRO A 436 -3.93 -12.81 -15.68
N GLU A 437 -4.46 -11.59 -15.76
CA GLU A 437 -3.77 -10.39 -15.29
C GLU A 437 -3.65 -10.31 -13.76
N THR A 438 -4.73 -10.59 -13.01
CA THR A 438 -4.66 -10.58 -11.53
C THR A 438 -3.81 -11.72 -11.01
N LYS A 439 -3.86 -12.90 -11.66
CA LYS A 439 -2.97 -14.02 -11.37
C LYS A 439 -1.51 -13.64 -11.59
N ALA A 440 -1.15 -12.95 -12.67
CA ALA A 440 0.23 -12.52 -12.87
C ALA A 440 0.72 -11.49 -11.84
N LEU A 441 -0.16 -10.58 -11.38
CA LEU A 441 0.18 -9.68 -10.28
C LEU A 441 0.42 -10.46 -8.97
N LEU A 442 -0.42 -11.46 -8.69
CA LEU A 442 -0.22 -12.36 -7.54
C LEU A 442 1.07 -13.18 -7.68
N GLY A 443 1.35 -13.71 -8.87
CA GLY A 443 2.59 -14.43 -9.17
C GLY A 443 3.82 -13.57 -8.95
N TYR A 444 3.79 -12.30 -9.37
CA TYR A 444 4.86 -11.35 -9.06
C TYR A 444 5.02 -11.11 -7.56
N ALA A 445 3.92 -10.92 -6.83
CA ALA A 445 3.94 -10.71 -5.39
C ALA A 445 4.55 -11.91 -4.62
N LEU A 446 4.27 -13.13 -5.09
CA LEU A 446 4.72 -14.38 -4.46
C LEU A 446 6.12 -14.84 -4.87
N LEU A 447 6.76 -14.17 -5.85
CA LEU A 447 8.04 -14.61 -6.41
C LEU A 447 9.13 -14.91 -5.36
N PRO A 448 9.30 -14.12 -4.28
CA PRO A 448 10.31 -14.39 -3.25
C PRO A 448 9.95 -15.54 -2.30
N GLU A 449 8.66 -15.84 -2.14
CA GLU A 449 8.16 -16.76 -1.10
C GLU A 449 7.85 -18.14 -1.65
N ALA A 450 7.22 -18.17 -2.83
CA ALA A 450 6.71 -19.38 -3.47
C ALA A 450 7.06 -19.37 -4.97
N PRO A 451 8.35 -19.46 -5.35
CA PRO A 451 8.80 -19.26 -6.74
C PRO A 451 8.18 -20.24 -7.73
N LYS A 452 7.84 -21.46 -7.31
CA LYS A 452 7.17 -22.46 -8.18
C LYS A 452 5.73 -22.07 -8.50
N GLU A 453 4.97 -21.65 -7.48
CA GLU A 453 3.61 -21.16 -7.64
C GLU A 453 3.60 -19.86 -8.46
N ALA A 454 4.50 -18.94 -8.13
CA ALA A 454 4.69 -17.69 -8.85
C ALA A 454 4.90 -17.90 -10.35
N LYS A 455 5.80 -18.80 -10.76
CA LYS A 455 6.03 -19.13 -12.17
C LYS A 455 4.79 -19.66 -12.87
N THR A 456 3.99 -20.49 -12.20
CA THR A 456 2.74 -21.02 -12.74
C THR A 456 1.74 -19.89 -13.01
N LEU A 457 1.55 -19.00 -12.04
CA LEU A 457 0.64 -17.85 -12.15
C LEU A 457 1.09 -16.84 -13.22
N LEU A 458 2.39 -16.59 -13.34
CA LEU A 458 2.96 -15.74 -14.39
C LEU A 458 2.78 -16.35 -15.79
N GLY A 459 2.73 -17.68 -15.89
CA GLY A 459 2.55 -18.46 -17.13
C GLY A 459 1.22 -18.22 -17.85
N GLU A 460 0.20 -17.73 -17.16
CA GLU A 460 -1.13 -17.51 -17.76
C GLU A 460 -1.26 -16.15 -18.47
N SER A 461 -0.39 -15.18 -18.17
CA SER A 461 -0.56 -13.79 -18.60
C SER A 461 0.40 -13.34 -19.68
N SER A 462 -0.08 -12.51 -20.60
CA SER A 462 0.73 -11.92 -21.66
C SER A 462 1.24 -10.51 -21.34
N LEU A 463 1.14 -10.07 -20.08
CA LEU A 463 1.64 -8.79 -19.61
C LEU A 463 3.19 -8.70 -19.75
N PRO A 464 3.75 -7.54 -20.11
CA PRO A 464 5.19 -7.42 -20.39
C PRO A 464 6.10 -7.91 -19.25
N PHE A 465 5.82 -7.50 -18.01
CA PHE A 465 6.62 -7.94 -16.87
C PHE A 465 6.53 -9.46 -16.64
N ALA A 466 5.35 -10.05 -16.87
CA ALA A 466 5.15 -11.49 -16.67
C ALA A 466 5.92 -12.30 -17.70
N LEU A 467 5.91 -11.86 -18.97
CA LEU A 467 6.71 -12.44 -20.04
C LEU A 467 8.21 -12.33 -19.74
N ALA A 468 8.67 -11.16 -19.29
CA ALA A 468 10.07 -10.94 -18.95
C ALA A 468 10.55 -11.80 -17.77
N LEU A 469 9.70 -12.02 -16.76
CA LEU A 469 10.03 -12.85 -15.60
C LEU A 469 10.05 -14.37 -15.88
N ARG A 470 9.48 -14.83 -17.00
CA ARG A 470 9.61 -16.23 -17.42
C ARG A 470 11.05 -16.57 -17.82
N GLY A 471 11.79 -15.58 -18.33
CA GLY A 471 13.20 -15.72 -18.70
C GLY A 471 13.48 -16.50 -19.99
N GLU A 472 12.44 -16.88 -20.74
CA GLU A 472 12.56 -17.49 -22.06
C GLU A 472 12.88 -16.42 -23.11
N GLU A 473 13.80 -16.70 -24.05
CA GLU A 473 14.28 -15.72 -25.03
C GLU A 473 13.15 -15.16 -25.92
N GLU A 474 12.26 -16.03 -26.39
CA GLU A 474 11.08 -15.63 -27.17
C GLU A 474 10.11 -14.74 -26.36
N ALA A 475 9.88 -15.10 -25.10
CA ALA A 475 9.01 -14.33 -24.20
C ALA A 475 9.62 -12.96 -23.89
N LEU A 476 10.94 -12.87 -23.72
CA LEU A 476 11.63 -11.61 -23.49
C LEU A 476 11.57 -10.69 -24.73
N ALA A 477 11.71 -11.25 -25.93
CA ALA A 477 11.51 -10.51 -27.18
C ALA A 477 10.05 -10.03 -27.35
N GLU A 478 9.06 -10.83 -26.97
CA GLU A 478 7.66 -10.41 -26.93
C GLU A 478 7.40 -9.31 -25.89
N ALA A 479 7.99 -9.42 -24.70
CA ALA A 479 7.91 -8.40 -23.66
C ALA A 479 8.43 -7.05 -24.19
N TYR A 480 9.56 -7.05 -24.89
CA TYR A 480 10.11 -5.84 -25.50
C TYR A 480 9.22 -5.27 -26.61
N ARG A 481 8.61 -6.10 -27.45
CA ARG A 481 7.65 -5.63 -28.47
C ARG A 481 6.44 -4.92 -27.85
N LYS A 482 5.98 -5.37 -26.68
CA LYS A 482 4.86 -4.76 -25.96
C LYS A 482 5.26 -3.53 -25.13
N ALA A 483 6.47 -3.52 -24.57
CA ALA A 483 6.97 -2.46 -23.70
C ALA A 483 8.44 -2.10 -24.01
N PRO A 484 8.73 -1.48 -25.17
CA PRO A 484 10.11 -1.24 -25.62
C PRO A 484 10.87 -0.19 -24.80
N LEU A 485 10.15 0.54 -23.94
CA LEU A 485 10.68 1.57 -23.07
C LEU A 485 10.87 1.10 -21.62
N GLU A 486 10.46 -0.13 -21.28
CA GLU A 486 10.66 -0.63 -19.91
C GLU A 486 12.11 -1.02 -19.68
N GLY A 487 12.77 -0.28 -18.78
CA GLY A 487 14.19 -0.41 -18.56
C GLY A 487 14.65 -1.80 -18.10
N PRO A 488 13.96 -2.52 -17.19
CA PRO A 488 14.35 -3.89 -16.83
C PRO A 488 14.35 -4.86 -18.02
N ILE A 489 13.39 -4.72 -18.94
CA ILE A 489 13.31 -5.53 -20.16
C ILE A 489 14.47 -5.20 -21.10
N ARG A 490 14.76 -3.91 -21.30
CA ARG A 490 15.88 -3.45 -22.12
C ARG A 490 17.22 -3.91 -21.57
N THR A 491 17.41 -3.82 -20.24
CA THR A 491 18.62 -4.27 -19.57
C THR A 491 18.80 -5.78 -19.69
N ALA A 492 17.73 -6.58 -19.54
CA ALA A 492 17.78 -8.02 -19.76
C ALA A 492 18.17 -8.40 -21.21
N LEU A 493 17.83 -7.56 -22.19
CA LEU A 493 18.22 -7.73 -23.60
C LEU A 493 19.56 -7.08 -23.98
N GLY A 494 20.24 -6.39 -23.06
CA GLY A 494 21.46 -5.63 -23.35
C GLY A 494 21.27 -4.39 -24.24
N LEU A 495 20.03 -3.88 -24.37
CA LEU A 495 19.66 -2.75 -25.25
C LEU A 495 19.78 -1.35 -24.58
N GLY A 496 20.50 -1.27 -23.46
CA GLY A 496 20.78 -0.02 -22.76
C GLY A 496 20.66 -0.13 -21.24
N THR A 497 21.08 0.94 -20.58
CA THR A 497 21.05 1.08 -19.12
C THR A 497 19.79 1.79 -18.66
N ASP A 498 19.25 1.32 -17.55
CA ASP A 498 18.10 1.90 -16.88
C ASP A 498 18.55 3.02 -15.92
N LEU A 499 17.82 4.15 -15.89
CA LEU A 499 18.09 5.28 -14.98
C LEU A 499 18.10 4.89 -13.49
N TRP A 500 17.36 3.84 -13.12
CA TRP A 500 17.26 3.32 -11.75
C TRP A 500 18.14 2.07 -11.52
N GLY A 501 18.97 1.70 -12.50
CA GLY A 501 19.89 0.57 -12.42
C GLY A 501 19.23 -0.79 -12.65
N ALA A 502 20.05 -1.84 -12.59
CA ALA A 502 19.61 -3.22 -12.81
C ALA A 502 18.61 -3.67 -11.73
N ARG A 503 17.47 -4.20 -12.16
CA ARG A 503 16.42 -4.75 -11.31
C ARG A 503 15.59 -5.78 -12.08
N GLU A 504 14.87 -6.64 -11.36
CA GLU A 504 13.91 -7.58 -11.96
C GLU A 504 12.86 -6.83 -12.80
N ALA A 505 12.13 -7.48 -13.70
CA ALA A 505 10.95 -6.87 -14.33
C ALA A 505 9.76 -6.88 -13.36
N GLY A 506 8.88 -5.89 -13.43
CA GLY A 506 7.74 -5.78 -12.51
C GLY A 506 6.62 -4.89 -13.04
N PRO A 507 5.42 -4.95 -12.44
CA PRO A 507 4.29 -4.14 -12.88
C PRO A 507 4.53 -2.66 -12.61
N SER A 508 4.03 -1.82 -13.52
CA SER A 508 3.95 -0.37 -13.36
C SER A 508 2.59 0.07 -12.84
N ALA A 509 2.49 1.31 -12.33
CA ALA A 509 1.21 1.92 -11.94
C ALA A 509 0.17 1.89 -13.08
N ARG A 510 0.60 2.05 -14.34
CA ARG A 510 -0.23 1.91 -15.55
C ARG A 510 -0.72 0.48 -15.76
N THR A 511 0.11 -0.52 -15.43
CA THR A 511 -0.29 -1.93 -15.45
C THR A 511 -1.34 -2.19 -14.38
N LEU A 512 -1.12 -1.72 -13.14
CA LEU A 512 -2.12 -1.84 -12.07
C LEU A 512 -3.44 -1.16 -12.47
N TYR A 513 -3.37 0.04 -13.05
CA TYR A 513 -4.52 0.79 -13.51
C TYR A 513 -5.35 0.03 -14.55
N SER A 514 -4.70 -0.56 -15.56
CA SER A 514 -5.41 -1.29 -16.61
C SER A 514 -6.08 -2.56 -16.09
N VAL A 515 -5.43 -3.26 -15.16
CA VAL A 515 -6.01 -4.43 -14.49
C VAL A 515 -7.20 -4.02 -13.62
N LEU A 516 -7.06 -2.96 -12.82
CA LEU A 516 -8.14 -2.43 -11.99
C LEU A 516 -9.35 -2.00 -12.83
N LEU A 517 -9.13 -1.26 -13.93
CA LEU A 517 -10.20 -0.89 -14.85
C LEU A 517 -10.96 -2.11 -15.38
N ARG A 518 -10.23 -3.18 -15.76
CA ARG A 518 -10.85 -4.40 -16.29
C ARG A 518 -11.63 -5.16 -15.22
N VAL A 519 -11.12 -5.21 -14.00
CA VAL A 519 -11.81 -5.80 -12.85
C VAL A 519 -13.09 -5.04 -12.54
N GLU A 520 -13.03 -3.71 -12.43
CA GLU A 520 -14.21 -2.88 -12.13
C GLU A 520 -15.23 -2.89 -13.28
N PHE A 521 -14.77 -2.94 -14.53
CA PHE A 521 -15.66 -3.14 -15.68
C PHE A 521 -16.35 -4.51 -15.65
N GLY A 522 -15.62 -5.58 -15.28
CA GLY A 522 -16.20 -6.90 -15.06
C GLY A 522 -17.31 -6.89 -14.00
N ARG A 523 -17.05 -6.25 -12.85
CA ARG A 523 -18.06 -6.06 -11.79
C ARG A 523 -19.29 -5.28 -12.27
N PHE A 524 -19.08 -4.27 -13.12
CA PHE A 524 -20.18 -3.53 -13.73
C PHE A 524 -21.03 -4.42 -14.65
N LEU A 525 -20.44 -5.35 -15.39
CA LEU A 525 -21.20 -6.29 -16.23
C LEU A 525 -21.99 -7.31 -15.39
N GLU A 526 -21.48 -7.71 -14.23
CA GLU A 526 -22.16 -8.62 -13.31
C GLU A 526 -23.35 -7.95 -12.60
N ASP A 527 -23.17 -6.75 -12.06
CA ASP A 527 -24.22 -5.96 -11.42
C ASP A 527 -24.10 -4.47 -11.79
N PRO A 528 -24.72 -4.06 -12.92
CA PRO A 528 -24.63 -2.68 -13.41
C PRO A 528 -25.23 -1.67 -12.43
N TRP A 529 -26.30 -2.05 -11.73
CA TRP A 529 -27.02 -1.18 -10.82
C TRP A 529 -26.17 -0.86 -9.59
N ARG A 530 -25.72 -1.88 -8.85
CA ARG A 530 -24.93 -1.67 -7.64
C ARG A 530 -23.60 -1.01 -7.95
N THR A 531 -22.94 -1.44 -9.03
CA THR A 531 -21.63 -0.90 -9.41
C THR A 531 -21.74 0.57 -9.80
N PHE A 532 -22.73 0.96 -10.62
CA PHE A 532 -22.92 2.37 -11.00
C PHE A 532 -23.17 3.28 -9.79
N LEU A 533 -23.97 2.84 -8.82
CA LEU A 533 -24.24 3.61 -7.60
C LEU A 533 -22.96 3.83 -6.76
N ALA A 534 -22.05 2.85 -6.77
CA ALA A 534 -20.78 2.93 -6.06
C ALA A 534 -19.70 3.74 -6.80
N LEU A 535 -19.92 4.12 -8.07
CA LEU A 535 -18.94 4.90 -8.82
C LEU A 535 -18.79 6.33 -8.25
N PRO A 536 -17.55 6.85 -8.20
CA PRO A 536 -17.27 8.22 -7.79
C PRO A 536 -17.60 9.20 -8.94
N LEU A 537 -18.90 9.36 -9.21
CA LEU A 537 -19.41 10.33 -10.19
C LEU A 537 -19.64 11.69 -9.52
N PRO A 538 -19.47 12.83 -10.23
CA PRO A 538 -19.85 14.18 -9.78
C PRO A 538 -21.38 14.36 -9.76
N LEU A 539 -22.10 13.44 -9.14
CA LEU A 539 -23.55 13.46 -8.93
C LEU A 539 -23.82 13.25 -7.44
N ALA A 540 -24.79 13.98 -6.90
CA ALA A 540 -25.23 13.73 -5.53
C ALA A 540 -25.73 12.28 -5.38
N GLU A 541 -25.45 11.63 -4.26
CA GLU A 541 -25.80 10.21 -4.01
C GLU A 541 -27.29 9.92 -4.27
N ARG A 542 -28.17 10.86 -3.90
CA ARG A 542 -29.63 10.75 -4.10
C ARG A 542 -30.04 10.76 -5.58
N LEU A 543 -29.23 11.34 -6.46
CA LEU A 543 -29.52 11.47 -7.90
C LEU A 543 -28.98 10.30 -8.72
N LYS A 544 -27.98 9.57 -8.24
CA LYS A 544 -27.39 8.42 -8.95
C LYS A 544 -28.43 7.37 -9.40
N PRO A 545 -29.37 6.88 -8.56
CA PRO A 545 -30.35 5.89 -9.01
C PRO A 545 -31.26 6.44 -10.11
N TRP A 546 -31.67 7.71 -10.00
CA TRP A 546 -32.49 8.38 -11.00
C TRP A 546 -31.73 8.65 -12.29
N ALA A 547 -30.45 8.97 -12.22
CA ALA A 547 -29.59 9.13 -13.39
C ALA A 547 -29.45 7.82 -14.16
N PHE A 548 -29.22 6.70 -13.46
CA PHE A 548 -29.14 5.38 -14.08
C PHE A 548 -30.48 4.95 -14.71
N LEU A 549 -31.58 5.06 -13.95
CA LEU A 549 -32.93 4.75 -14.44
C LEU A 549 -33.29 5.64 -15.64
N GLY A 550 -33.01 6.94 -15.53
CA GLY A 550 -33.23 7.91 -16.61
C GLY A 550 -32.45 7.56 -17.87
N TYR A 551 -31.18 7.18 -17.73
CA TYR A 551 -30.37 6.71 -18.84
C TYR A 551 -30.95 5.44 -19.48
N ALA A 552 -31.30 4.44 -18.67
CA ALA A 552 -31.88 3.18 -19.17
C ALA A 552 -33.23 3.41 -19.89
N LEU A 553 -34.08 4.30 -19.36
CA LEU A 553 -35.35 4.68 -19.98
C LEU A 553 -35.13 5.47 -21.29
N LEU A 554 -34.15 6.37 -21.32
CA LEU A 554 -33.78 7.08 -22.56
C LEU A 554 -33.24 6.13 -23.61
N LEU A 555 -32.41 5.16 -23.21
CA LEU A 555 -31.88 4.15 -24.12
C LEU A 555 -33.01 3.30 -24.69
N LEU A 556 -33.92 2.83 -23.84
CA LEU A 556 -35.13 2.11 -24.26
C LEU A 556 -35.99 2.95 -25.21
N TYR A 557 -36.19 4.24 -24.93
CA TYR A 557 -36.91 5.17 -25.80
C TYR A 557 -36.28 5.26 -27.20
N HIS A 558 -34.94 5.33 -27.28
CA HIS A 558 -34.24 5.34 -28.57
C HIS A 558 -34.39 4.00 -29.31
N LEU A 559 -34.22 2.87 -28.62
CA LEU A 559 -34.35 1.55 -29.23
C LEU A 559 -35.77 1.31 -29.75
N LEU A 560 -36.80 1.69 -28.98
CA LEU A 560 -38.20 1.62 -29.41
C LEU A 560 -38.45 2.49 -30.66
N ALA A 561 -37.80 3.65 -30.78
CA ALA A 561 -37.94 4.49 -31.96
C ALA A 561 -37.47 3.82 -33.25
N PHE A 562 -36.55 2.84 -33.20
CA PHE A 562 -36.15 2.07 -34.39
C PHE A 562 -37.18 1.01 -34.80
N LEU A 563 -37.89 0.43 -33.82
CA LEU A 563 -38.94 -0.56 -34.07
C LEU A 563 -40.21 0.08 -34.65
N LEU A 564 -40.38 1.39 -34.48
CA LEU A 564 -41.56 2.12 -34.94
C LEU A 564 -41.38 2.63 -36.38
N PRO A 565 -42.36 2.36 -37.28
CA PRO A 565 -42.32 2.87 -38.64
C PRO A 565 -42.35 4.40 -38.64
N ARG A 566 -41.57 5.01 -39.53
CA ARG A 566 -41.49 6.47 -39.63
C ARG A 566 -42.86 7.05 -39.99
N ARG A 567 -43.32 8.00 -39.18
CA ARG A 567 -44.50 8.81 -39.48
C ARG A 567 -44.14 9.87 -40.52
N LYS A 568 -44.93 9.92 -41.60
CA LYS A 568 -44.83 10.99 -42.60
C LYS A 568 -45.65 12.18 -42.12
N GLY A 569 -45.06 13.37 -42.15
CA GLY A 569 -45.75 14.61 -41.81
C GLY A 569 -45.05 15.80 -42.45
N ASN A 570 -45.83 16.66 -43.11
CA ASN A 570 -45.29 17.85 -43.77
C ASN A 570 -45.05 18.96 -42.75
N VAL A 571 -43.78 19.35 -42.59
CA VAL A 571 -43.38 20.50 -41.78
C VAL A 571 -43.55 21.78 -42.64
N PRO A 572 -44.24 22.82 -42.15
CA PRO A 572 -44.36 24.08 -42.87
C PRO A 572 -42.98 24.67 -43.21
N PRO A 573 -42.73 25.14 -44.45
CA PRO A 573 -41.39 25.61 -44.86
C PRO A 573 -40.85 26.76 -44.00
N THR A 574 -41.71 27.72 -43.61
CA THR A 574 -41.34 28.86 -42.76
C THR A 574 -40.94 28.42 -41.35
N TYR A 575 -41.66 27.45 -40.78
CA TYR A 575 -41.34 26.85 -39.49
C TYR A 575 -40.03 26.05 -39.55
N ALA A 576 -39.86 25.24 -40.60
CA ALA A 576 -38.64 24.48 -40.82
C ALA A 576 -37.40 25.39 -40.91
N LEU A 577 -37.50 26.52 -41.62
CA LEU A 577 -36.44 27.52 -41.71
C LEU A 577 -36.15 28.15 -40.34
N ALA A 578 -37.19 28.56 -39.60
CA ALA A 578 -37.03 29.17 -38.27
C ALA A 578 -36.30 28.23 -37.30
N VAL A 579 -36.69 26.95 -37.22
CA VAL A 579 -36.02 25.96 -36.37
C VAL A 579 -34.58 25.70 -36.83
N ARG A 580 -34.33 25.64 -38.14
CA ARG A 580 -32.97 25.44 -38.68
C ARG A 580 -32.04 26.61 -38.38
N LEU A 581 -32.53 27.84 -38.28
CA LEU A 581 -31.71 29.00 -37.90
C LEU A 581 -31.21 28.93 -36.45
N LEU A 582 -31.98 28.28 -35.55
CA LEU A 582 -31.66 28.19 -34.13
C LEU A 582 -30.62 27.12 -33.76
N VAL A 583 -30.39 26.14 -34.64
CA VAL A 583 -29.52 25.01 -34.34
C VAL A 583 -28.45 24.87 -35.42
N PRO A 584 -27.18 25.22 -35.12
CA PRO A 584 -26.07 25.07 -36.03
C PRO A 584 -25.93 23.62 -36.54
N GLY A 585 -25.70 23.47 -37.83
CA GLY A 585 -25.51 22.17 -38.48
C GLY A 585 -26.79 21.41 -38.84
N SER A 586 -27.98 21.94 -38.49
CA SER A 586 -29.28 21.31 -38.73
C SER A 586 -29.61 20.97 -40.19
N THR A 587 -28.97 21.62 -41.16
CA THR A 587 -29.13 21.35 -42.60
C THR A 587 -28.32 20.15 -43.09
N GLY A 588 -27.34 19.68 -42.30
CA GLY A 588 -26.30 18.75 -42.76
C GLY A 588 -25.99 17.61 -41.79
N PHE A 589 -26.88 17.25 -40.86
CA PHE A 589 -26.64 16.16 -39.91
C PHE A 589 -26.33 14.82 -40.61
N ALA A 590 -26.93 14.55 -41.77
CA ALA A 590 -26.65 13.36 -42.56
C ALA A 590 -25.27 13.39 -43.27
N ALA A 591 -24.64 14.55 -43.39
CA ALA A 591 -23.39 14.76 -44.14
C ALA A 591 -22.14 14.90 -43.24
N GLY A 592 -22.26 14.65 -41.93
CA GLY A 592 -21.17 14.77 -40.95
C GLY A 592 -20.80 16.21 -40.57
N LEU A 593 -20.79 17.14 -41.54
CA LEU A 593 -20.52 18.56 -41.31
C LEU A 593 -21.50 19.19 -40.31
N GLY A 594 -22.77 18.77 -40.33
CA GLY A 594 -23.76 19.24 -39.38
C GLY A 594 -23.46 18.82 -37.93
N VAL A 595 -22.90 17.62 -37.74
CA VAL A 595 -22.50 17.12 -36.41
C VAL A 595 -21.32 17.91 -35.88
N PHE A 596 -20.34 18.22 -36.75
CA PHE A 596 -19.21 19.06 -36.40
C PHE A 596 -19.63 20.47 -35.95
N LEU A 597 -20.53 21.12 -36.69
CA LEU A 597 -21.05 22.44 -36.32
C LEU A 597 -21.84 22.40 -34.99
N LEU A 598 -22.58 21.32 -34.73
CA LEU A 598 -23.29 21.14 -33.48
C LEU A 598 -22.34 20.96 -32.30
N LEU A 599 -21.29 20.15 -32.46
CA LEU A 599 -20.23 19.98 -31.45
C LEU A 599 -19.49 21.30 -31.18
N LEU A 600 -19.14 22.05 -32.23
CA LEU A 600 -18.49 23.35 -32.11
C LEU A 600 -19.38 24.37 -31.39
N ALA A 601 -20.69 24.38 -31.68
CA ALA A 601 -21.65 25.22 -30.99
C ALA A 601 -21.82 24.83 -29.51
N ALA A 602 -21.87 23.52 -29.21
CA ALA A 602 -21.95 23.01 -27.84
C ALA A 602 -20.68 23.33 -27.03
N TRP A 603 -19.51 23.19 -27.64
CA TRP A 603 -18.23 23.60 -27.04
C TRP A 603 -18.15 25.11 -26.82
N GLY A 604 -18.56 25.91 -27.80
CA GLY A 604 -18.65 27.37 -27.66
C GLY A 604 -19.63 27.81 -26.58
N LEU A 605 -20.75 27.12 -26.43
CA LEU A 605 -21.71 27.36 -25.35
C LEU A 605 -21.09 27.05 -23.98
N LEU A 606 -20.37 25.92 -23.85
CA LEU A 606 -19.68 25.56 -22.62
C LEU A 606 -18.63 26.61 -22.23
N ARG A 607 -17.78 27.03 -23.17
CA ARG A 607 -16.78 28.09 -22.98
C ARG A 607 -17.40 29.42 -22.57
N LEU A 608 -18.53 29.79 -23.19
CA LEU A 608 -19.29 30.98 -22.82
C LEU A 608 -19.81 30.90 -21.37
N LEU A 609 -20.36 29.75 -20.96
CA LEU A 609 -20.83 29.52 -19.59
C LEU A 609 -19.69 29.54 -18.55
N GLN A 610 -18.47 29.22 -18.97
CA GLN A 610 -17.25 29.28 -18.16
C GLN A 610 -16.60 30.68 -18.14
N GLY A 611 -17.12 31.65 -18.90
CA GLY A 611 -16.59 33.02 -18.95
C GLY A 611 -15.45 33.23 -19.95
N GLU A 612 -15.16 32.27 -20.82
CA GLU A 612 -14.04 32.31 -21.78
C GLU A 612 -14.39 32.97 -23.13
N GLY A 613 -15.63 33.45 -23.28
CA GLY A 613 -16.11 34.24 -24.41
C GLY A 613 -16.86 33.46 -25.51
N PRO A 614 -17.53 34.15 -26.45
CA PRO A 614 -18.45 33.55 -27.42
C PRO A 614 -17.79 33.14 -28.75
N GLY A 615 -16.47 33.18 -28.88
CA GLY A 615 -15.76 32.98 -30.16
C GLY A 615 -16.18 31.71 -30.93
N PRO A 616 -16.11 30.51 -30.33
CA PRO A 616 -16.43 29.27 -31.04
C PRO A 616 -17.90 29.14 -31.42
N ILE A 617 -18.82 29.65 -30.59
CA ILE A 617 -20.26 29.63 -30.91
C ILE A 617 -20.57 30.58 -32.06
N LEU A 618 -19.98 31.78 -32.09
CA LEU A 618 -20.13 32.70 -33.23
C LEU A 618 -19.57 32.10 -34.52
N LEU A 619 -18.43 31.40 -34.46
CA LEU A 619 -17.86 30.70 -35.60
C LEU A 619 -18.80 29.60 -36.12
N ALA A 620 -19.37 28.78 -35.22
CA ALA A 620 -20.32 27.74 -35.59
C ALA A 620 -21.55 28.32 -36.31
N TYR A 621 -22.11 29.42 -35.79
CA TYR A 621 -23.23 30.11 -36.41
C TYR A 621 -22.87 30.78 -37.74
N THR A 622 -21.69 31.38 -37.85
CA THR A 622 -21.22 32.01 -39.10
C THR A 622 -21.11 30.97 -40.22
N LEU A 623 -20.46 29.83 -39.93
CA LEU A 623 -20.35 28.72 -40.88
C LEU A 623 -21.72 28.12 -41.24
N HIS A 624 -22.61 27.99 -40.25
CA HIS A 624 -23.98 27.53 -40.45
C HIS A 624 -24.78 28.45 -41.38
N LEU A 625 -24.72 29.76 -41.15
CA LEU A 625 -25.42 30.76 -41.97
C LEU A 625 -24.87 30.81 -43.40
N LEU A 626 -23.56 30.71 -43.58
CA LEU A 626 -22.94 30.60 -44.90
C LEU A 626 -23.41 29.35 -45.65
N GLY A 627 -23.41 28.19 -44.98
CA GLY A 627 -23.90 26.93 -45.56
C GLY A 627 -25.39 26.99 -45.91
N LEU A 628 -26.20 27.61 -45.03
CA LEU A 628 -27.64 27.78 -45.24
C LEU A 628 -27.91 28.73 -46.43
N GLY A 629 -27.19 29.85 -46.53
CA GLY A 629 -27.29 30.79 -47.65
C GLY A 629 -26.88 30.17 -49.00
N LEU A 630 -25.85 29.34 -49.03
CA LEU A 630 -25.45 28.59 -50.22
C LEU A 630 -26.50 27.54 -50.62
N SER A 631 -27.13 26.89 -49.65
CA SER A 631 -28.18 25.90 -49.94
C SER A 631 -29.44 26.53 -50.53
N LEU A 632 -29.85 27.70 -50.01
CA LEU A 632 -31.02 28.44 -50.49
C LEU A 632 -30.82 29.03 -51.90
N ARG A 633 -29.57 29.26 -52.34
CA ARG A 633 -29.27 29.70 -53.71
C ARG A 633 -29.31 28.58 -54.74
N ARG A 634 -29.24 27.31 -54.31
CA ARG A 634 -29.22 26.13 -55.19
C ARG A 634 -30.61 25.48 -55.35
N SER A 635 -31.54 25.81 -54.47
CA SER A 635 -32.96 25.41 -54.47
C SER A 635 -33.81 26.50 -55.11
#